data_AF-A0A662DUT4-F1
#
_entry.id   AF-A0A662DUT4-F1
#
_cell.length_a   1.000
_cell.length_b   1.000
_cell.length_c   1.000
_cell.angle_alpha   90.00
_cell.angle_beta   90.00
_cell.angle_gamma   90.00
#
_symmetry.space_group_name_H-M   'P 1'
#
loop_
_entity.id
_entity.type
_entity.pdbx_description
1 polymer ?
#
loop_
_entity_poly.entity_id
_entity_poly.type
_entity_poly.pdbx_seq_one_letter_code
_entity_poly.pdbx_strand_id
1 'polypeptide(L)'
;MEESLQIAGQLYLPVADSRKKDFLDQLPPLPRSCVESARVLRENAGLYTRDGIFPQSILQYMIELLKSEDDENMNQRLTSMPADQRLNESLKIMHGNLHRH
;
A
#
# COMPACT_ATOMS: atom_id res chain seq x y z
N MET A 1 -5.68 5.35 24.68
CA MET A 1 -5.61 6.77 24.26
C MET A 1 -4.19 7.29 24.39
N GLU A 2 -3.51 7.03 25.51
CA GLU A 2 -2.11 7.39 25.74
C GLU A 2 -1.14 6.78 24.69
N GLU A 3 -1.33 5.52 24.34
CA GLU A 3 -0.58 4.85 23.25
C GLU A 3 -0.78 5.52 21.88
N SER A 4 -2.00 5.93 21.56
CA SER A 4 -2.31 6.61 20.29
C SER A 4 -1.63 7.98 20.18
N LEU A 5 -1.53 8.72 21.30
CA LEU A 5 -0.83 10.00 21.35
C LEU A 5 0.69 9.83 21.19
N GLN A 6 1.25 8.78 21.78
CA GLN A 6 2.67 8.45 21.63
C GLN A 6 3.01 8.12 20.17
N ILE A 7 2.21 7.26 19.52
CA ILE A 7 2.38 6.90 18.11
C ILE A 7 2.26 8.15 17.22
N ALA A 8 1.28 9.01 17.48
CA ALA A 8 1.11 10.26 16.74
C ALA A 8 2.35 11.16 16.86
N GLY A 9 2.94 11.29 18.06
CA GLY A 9 4.16 12.05 18.27
C GLY A 9 5.38 11.47 17.53
N GLN A 10 5.50 10.14 17.48
CA GLN A 10 6.60 9.45 16.78
C GLN A 10 6.50 9.57 15.25
N LEU A 11 5.28 9.54 14.70
CA LEU A 11 5.03 9.57 13.26
C LEU A 11 4.76 10.98 12.72
N TYR A 12 4.72 12.00 13.58
CA TYR A 12 4.46 13.37 13.17
C TYR A 12 5.63 13.93 12.37
N LEU A 13 5.35 14.32 11.12
CA LEU A 13 6.32 14.93 10.22
C LEU A 13 5.97 16.41 10.02
N PRO A 14 6.75 17.35 10.60
CA PRO A 14 6.59 18.77 10.32
C PRO A 14 6.84 19.05 8.82
N VAL A 15 6.02 19.91 8.21
CA VAL A 15 6.16 20.29 6.78
C VAL A 15 7.57 20.82 6.47
N ALA A 16 8.19 21.53 7.40
CA ALA A 16 9.55 22.04 7.27
C ALA A 16 10.61 20.93 7.13
N ASP A 17 10.37 19.78 7.76
CA ASP A 17 11.29 18.63 7.81
C ASP A 17 10.94 17.53 6.80
N SER A 18 9.81 17.66 6.09
CA SER A 18 9.32 16.69 5.10
C SER A 18 10.29 16.35 3.95
N ARG A 19 11.33 17.16 3.75
CA ARG A 19 12.38 16.96 2.73
C ARG A 19 13.70 16.45 3.31
N LYS A 20 13.82 16.31 4.63
CA LYS A 20 15.03 15.80 5.29
C LYS A 20 15.05 14.29 5.25
N LYS A 21 15.94 13.74 4.42
CA LYS A 21 16.09 12.29 4.24
C LYS A 21 16.31 11.54 5.56
N ASP A 22 17.17 12.09 6.43
CA ASP A 22 17.51 11.48 7.73
C ASP A 22 16.30 11.27 8.64
N PHE A 23 15.25 12.09 8.49
CA PHE A 23 14.00 11.93 9.24
C PHE A 23 13.08 10.91 8.58
N LEU A 24 12.98 10.92 7.24
CA LEU A 24 12.18 9.94 6.50
C LEU A 24 12.69 8.50 6.70
N ASP A 25 14.00 8.32 6.82
CA ASP A 25 14.64 7.02 7.05
C ASP A 25 14.32 6.43 8.44
N GLN A 26 13.82 7.23 9.39
CA GLN A 26 13.39 6.77 10.72
C GLN A 26 11.93 6.31 10.76
N LEU A 27 11.13 6.64 9.73
CA LEU A 27 9.72 6.27 9.67
C LEU A 27 9.55 4.83 9.19
N PRO A 28 8.53 4.11 9.69
CA PRO A 28 8.20 2.80 9.15
C PRO A 28 7.85 2.92 7.66
N PRO A 29 8.32 1.99 6.81
CA PRO A 29 8.04 2.03 5.39
C PRO A 29 6.55 1.77 5.13
N LEU A 30 6.01 2.45 4.12
CA LEU A 30 4.68 2.14 3.62
C LEU A 30 4.70 0.82 2.82
N PRO A 31 3.58 0.08 2.77
CA PRO A 31 3.42 -1.04 1.86
C PRO A 31 3.76 -0.65 0.43
N ARG A 32 4.49 -1.52 -0.28
CA ARG A 32 5.02 -1.24 -1.62
C ARG A 32 4.13 -1.76 -2.75
N SER A 33 3.04 -2.42 -2.40
CA SER A 33 2.09 -3.04 -3.33
C SER A 33 0.68 -3.10 -2.74
N CYS A 34 -0.32 -3.27 -3.59
CA CYS A 34 -1.70 -3.55 -3.20
C CYS A 34 -1.77 -4.88 -2.43
N VAL A 35 -1.04 -5.92 -2.87
CA VAL A 35 -1.00 -7.21 -2.17
C VAL A 35 -0.42 -7.07 -0.74
N GLU A 36 0.62 -6.27 -0.55
CA GLU A 36 1.18 -5.98 0.78
C GLU A 36 0.20 -5.14 1.63
N SER A 37 -0.47 -4.17 1.00
CA SER A 37 -1.54 -3.39 1.66
C SER A 37 -2.67 -4.29 2.14
N ALA A 38 -3.04 -5.33 1.38
CA ALA A 38 -4.05 -6.30 1.77
C ALA A 38 -3.65 -7.14 3.00
N ARG A 39 -2.35 -7.44 3.16
CA ARG A 39 -1.82 -8.11 4.36
C ARG A 39 -1.92 -7.21 5.58
N VAL A 40 -1.42 -5.98 5.49
CA VAL A 40 -1.49 -5.00 6.58
C VAL A 40 -2.93 -4.69 6.97
N LEU A 41 -3.84 -4.56 5.99
CA LEU A 41 -5.26 -4.33 6.24
C LEU A 41 -5.91 -5.51 6.99
N ARG A 42 -5.54 -6.74 6.66
CA ARG A 42 -6.01 -7.94 7.36
C ARG A 42 -5.48 -8.00 8.79
N GLU A 43 -4.20 -7.74 9.00
CA GLU A 43 -3.57 -7.76 10.33
C GLU A 43 -4.21 -6.72 11.26
N ASN A 44 -4.57 -5.57 10.72
CA ASN A 44 -5.19 -4.46 11.45
C ASN A 44 -6.72 -4.44 11.37
N ALA A 45 -7.36 -5.52 10.88
CA ALA A 45 -8.79 -5.57 10.62
C ALA A 45 -9.64 -5.11 11.81
N GLY A 46 -9.27 -5.52 13.03
CA GLY A 46 -9.97 -5.17 14.24
C GLY A 46 -10.05 -3.66 14.51
N LEU A 47 -9.08 -2.87 14.04
CA LEU A 47 -9.12 -1.41 14.18
C LEU A 47 -10.23 -0.79 13.33
N TYR A 48 -10.49 -1.36 12.15
CA TYR A 48 -11.48 -0.86 11.19
C TYR A 48 -12.89 -1.36 11.50
N THR A 49 -13.02 -2.54 12.10
CA THR A 49 -14.34 -3.12 12.41
C THR A 49 -14.81 -2.82 13.83
N ARG A 50 -13.94 -2.27 14.69
CA ARG A 50 -14.31 -1.87 16.06
C ARG A 50 -15.48 -0.90 16.01
N ASP A 51 -16.38 -1.03 16.99
CA ASP A 51 -17.56 -0.16 17.16
C ASP A 51 -18.50 -0.15 15.93
N GLY A 52 -18.36 -1.13 15.02
CA GLY A 52 -19.17 -1.24 13.81
C GLY A 52 -18.84 -0.17 12.76
N ILE A 53 -17.66 0.46 12.79
CA ILE A 53 -17.25 1.49 11.83
C ILE A 53 -17.32 0.95 10.40
N PHE A 54 -16.76 -0.24 10.16
CA PHE A 54 -16.90 -0.96 8.91
C PHE A 54 -17.42 -2.38 9.14
N PRO A 55 -18.38 -2.86 8.33
CA PRO A 55 -18.76 -4.27 8.32
C PRO A 55 -17.58 -5.15 7.89
N GLN A 56 -17.45 -6.33 8.52
CA GLN A 56 -16.42 -7.32 8.16
C GLN A 56 -16.46 -7.69 6.67
N SER A 57 -17.65 -7.72 6.07
CA SER A 57 -17.85 -8.05 4.65
C SER A 57 -17.19 -7.03 3.72
N ILE A 58 -17.24 -5.74 4.04
CA ILE A 58 -16.57 -4.68 3.26
C ILE A 58 -15.06 -4.83 3.36
N LEU A 59 -14.55 -5.08 4.56
CA LEU A 59 -13.12 -5.26 4.76
C LEU A 59 -12.61 -6.49 3.99
N GLN A 60 -13.34 -7.59 4.04
CA GLN A 60 -13.02 -8.81 3.31
C GLN A 60 -13.03 -8.58 1.80
N TYR A 61 -14.02 -7.83 1.28
CA TYR A 61 -14.06 -7.46 -0.13
C TYR A 61 -12.82 -6.64 -0.54
N MET A 62 -12.47 -5.60 0.24
CA MET A 62 -11.31 -4.76 -0.05
C MET A 62 -10.00 -5.54 -0.03
N ILE A 63 -9.86 -6.46 0.93
CA ILE A 63 -8.70 -7.33 1.04
C ILE A 63 -8.55 -8.21 -0.21
N GLU A 64 -9.63 -8.81 -0.71
CA GLU A 64 -9.56 -9.66 -1.90
C GLU A 64 -9.37 -8.83 -3.19
N LEU A 65 -9.98 -7.64 -3.27
CA LEU A 65 -9.74 -6.70 -4.36
C LEU A 65 -8.26 -6.33 -4.46
N LEU A 66 -7.65 -5.90 -3.35
CA LEU A 66 -6.23 -5.52 -3.33
C LEU A 66 -5.28 -6.69 -3.65
N LYS A 67 -5.60 -7.90 -3.19
CA LYS A 67 -4.85 -9.11 -3.58
C LYS A 67 -4.93 -9.40 -5.07
N SER A 68 -6.09 -9.14 -5.69
CA SER A 68 -6.33 -9.45 -7.10
C SER A 68 -5.49 -8.60 -8.07
N GLU A 69 -4.87 -7.52 -7.57
CA GLU A 69 -3.92 -6.72 -8.35
C GLU A 69 -2.63 -7.46 -8.70
N ASP A 70 -2.23 -8.48 -7.91
CA ASP A 70 -1.05 -9.32 -8.14
C ASP A 70 0.25 -8.52 -8.44
N ASP A 71 0.45 -7.43 -7.70
CA ASP A 71 1.46 -6.42 -8.00
C ASP A 71 2.73 -6.52 -7.12
N GLU A 72 2.81 -7.48 -6.19
CA GLU A 72 3.89 -7.59 -5.20
C GLU A 72 5.30 -7.57 -5.81
N ASN A 73 5.47 -8.28 -6.93
CA ASN A 73 6.76 -8.40 -7.61
C ASN A 73 6.82 -7.61 -8.93
N MET A 74 5.81 -6.77 -9.21
CA MET A 74 5.68 -6.07 -10.48
C MET A 74 6.88 -5.17 -10.77
N ASN A 75 7.32 -4.38 -9.78
CA ASN A 75 8.43 -3.45 -9.98
C ASN A 75 9.75 -4.18 -10.26
N GLN A 76 10.05 -5.26 -9.53
CA GLN A 76 11.24 -6.08 -9.77
C GLN A 76 11.20 -6.73 -11.16
N ARG A 77 10.04 -7.25 -11.56
CA ARG A 77 9.83 -7.84 -12.88
C ARG A 77 10.06 -6.81 -13.99
N LEU A 78 9.50 -5.61 -13.87
CA LEU A 78 9.67 -4.56 -14.87
C LEU A 78 11.13 -4.08 -14.91
N THR A 79 11.73 -3.73 -13.79
CA THR A 79 13.09 -3.17 -13.77
C THR A 79 14.17 -4.12 -14.28
N SER A 80 13.96 -5.44 -14.16
CA SER A 80 14.88 -6.47 -14.68
C SER A 80 14.80 -6.70 -16.19
N MET A 81 13.80 -6.15 -16.89
CA MET A 81 13.66 -6.31 -18.35
C MET A 81 14.49 -5.28 -19.13
N PRO A 82 14.93 -5.59 -20.36
CA PRO A 82 15.45 -4.61 -21.33
C PRO A 82 14.44 -3.51 -21.66
N ALA A 83 14.93 -2.33 -22.09
CA ALA A 83 14.08 -1.14 -22.29
C ALA A 83 12.88 -1.38 -23.21
N ASP A 84 13.10 -2.03 -24.36
CA ASP A 84 12.04 -2.30 -25.33
C ASP A 84 11.00 -3.28 -24.79
N GLN A 85 11.42 -4.26 -23.98
CA GLN A 85 10.52 -5.21 -23.34
C GLN A 85 9.72 -4.56 -22.21
N ARG A 86 10.36 -3.71 -21.40
CA ARG A 86 9.68 -2.93 -20.34
C ARG A 86 8.55 -2.07 -20.87
N LEU A 87 8.77 -1.41 -22.01
CA LEU A 87 7.75 -0.56 -22.61
C LEU A 87 6.52 -1.40 -23.00
N ASN A 88 6.75 -2.51 -23.69
CA ASN A 88 5.67 -3.42 -24.10
C ASN A 88 4.91 -4.00 -22.89
N GLU A 89 5.61 -4.45 -21.85
CA GLU A 89 4.97 -4.99 -20.65
C GLU A 89 4.20 -3.92 -19.87
N SER A 90 4.75 -2.71 -19.75
CA SER A 90 4.04 -1.57 -19.13
C SER A 90 2.73 -1.25 -19.86
N LEU A 91 2.75 -1.27 -21.20
CA LEU A 91 1.55 -1.04 -22.02
C LEU A 91 0.51 -2.15 -21.84
N LYS A 92 0.92 -3.42 -21.77
CA LYS A 92 0.03 -4.55 -21.49
C LYS A 92 -0.67 -4.38 -20.14
N ILE A 93 0.08 -4.02 -19.10
CA ILE A 93 -0.46 -3.77 -17.76
C ILE A 93 -1.47 -2.62 -17.78
N MET A 94 -1.12 -1.50 -18.43
CA MET A 94 -2.02 -0.35 -18.57
C MET A 94 -3.33 -0.74 -19.29
N HIS A 95 -3.22 -1.39 -20.45
CA HIS A 95 -4.39 -1.81 -21.24
C HIS A 95 -5.27 -2.80 -20.47
N GLY A 96 -4.67 -3.75 -19.75
CA GLY A 96 -5.42 -4.72 -18.94
C GLY A 96 -6.26 -4.07 -17.84
N ASN A 97 -5.80 -2.95 -17.29
CA ASN A 97 -6.52 -2.22 -16.23
C ASN A 97 -7.58 -1.25 -16.79
N LEU A 98 -7.36 -0.66 -17.97
CA LEU A 98 -8.33 0.25 -18.59
C LEU A 98 -9.67 -0.43 -18.93
N HIS A 99 -9.67 -1.74 -19.17
CA HIS A 99 -10.86 -2.51 -19.56
C HIS A 99 -11.43 -3.35 -18.40
N ARG A 100 -10.99 -3.10 -17.16
CA ARG A 100 -11.35 -3.90 -16.00
C ARG A 100 -12.78 -3.61 -15.47
N HIS A 101 -13.42 -2.54 -15.96
CA HIS A 101 -14.78 -2.10 -15.64
C HIS A 101 -15.51 -1.58 -16.88
#